data_AF-A0A8H9GN35-F1
#
_entry.id   AF-A0A8H9GN35-F1
#
_cell.length_a   1.000
_cell.length_b   1.000
_cell.length_c   1.000
_cell.angle_alpha   90.00
_cell.angle_beta   90.00
_cell.angle_gamma   90.00
#
_symmetry.space_group_name_H-M   'P 1'
#
loop_
_entity.id
_entity.type
_entity.pdbx_description
1 polymer ?
#
loop_
_entity_poly.entity_id
_entity_poly.type
_entity_poly.pdbx_seq_one_letter_code
_entity_poly.pdbx_strand_id
1 'polypeptide(L)'
;MDRSASQAFQQPAHAFEVYISSARFAPYLGRAAGDADRAFELYQWNSRLTGATHEALGHVEVALRNALDARLRTWNAVQPPAPQHGVASYSSNWLEVPAAPLYGLLNTVRHGRRHSTYLRAARRAAESREARGSGHPRSSAPVTHDDLVANLMFGTWVTLLPDSTAHASRRRAQQTMWQAAIRHAFPYHQDPGVIHFWVSRLHRLRNRVAHHEPLIGVDVLAYHRTMVRLLRAIDPVLGDWFSGASPVPALLRSRPRPRAEATGNGAAGGGTTGGR
;
A
#
# COMPACT_ATOMS: atom_id res chain seq x y z
N MET A 1 9.98 -25.69 41.56
CA MET A 1 8.87 -25.59 40.59
C MET A 1 8.14 -24.30 40.88
N ASP A 2 8.53 -23.25 40.18
CA ASP A 2 8.23 -21.86 40.51
C ASP A 2 6.87 -21.44 39.92
N ARG A 3 5.92 -21.06 40.78
CA ARG A 3 4.59 -20.56 40.40
C ARG A 3 4.60 -19.10 39.94
N SER A 4 5.77 -18.47 39.83
CA SER A 4 5.93 -17.07 39.41
C SER A 4 5.64 -16.84 37.91
N ALA A 5 5.93 -17.83 37.04
CA ALA A 5 5.71 -17.68 35.60
C ALA A 5 4.23 -17.68 35.17
N SER A 6 3.31 -18.09 36.06
CA SER A 6 1.90 -18.27 35.71
C SER A 6 1.05 -16.99 35.83
N GLN A 7 1.55 -15.94 36.50
CA GLN A 7 0.82 -14.68 36.69
C GLN A 7 0.98 -13.71 35.51
N ALA A 8 2.11 -13.76 34.79
CA ALA A 8 2.36 -12.90 33.63
C ALA A 8 1.35 -13.12 32.48
N PHE A 9 0.68 -14.28 32.44
CA PHE A 9 -0.36 -14.62 31.47
C PHE A 9 -1.78 -14.17 31.88
N GLN A 10 -1.98 -13.62 33.09
CA GLN A 10 -3.30 -13.16 33.54
C GLN A 10 -3.67 -11.75 33.05
N GLN A 11 -2.70 -10.95 32.59
CA GLN A 11 -2.92 -9.63 32.00
C GLN A 11 -2.15 -9.47 30.68
N PRO A 12 -2.74 -9.84 29.53
CA PRO A 12 -2.06 -9.80 28.23
C PRO A 12 -1.55 -8.40 27.85
N ALA A 13 -2.18 -7.32 28.37
CA ALA A 13 -1.71 -5.94 28.19
C ALA A 13 -0.30 -5.72 28.77
N HIS A 14 -0.03 -6.21 29.99
CA HIS A 14 1.25 -6.04 30.67
C HIS A 14 2.39 -6.85 30.01
N ALA A 15 2.10 -8.08 29.58
CA ALA A 15 3.07 -8.87 28.82
C ALA A 15 3.40 -8.24 27.46
N PHE A 16 2.42 -7.60 26.81
CA PHE A 16 2.60 -6.96 25.52
C PHE A 16 3.39 -5.66 25.60
N GLU A 17 3.18 -4.83 26.63
CA GLU A 17 3.93 -3.59 26.91
C GLU A 17 5.44 -3.80 27.04
N VAL A 18 5.88 -4.97 27.46
CA VAL A 18 7.31 -5.32 27.55
C VAL A 18 7.95 -5.48 26.17
N TYR A 19 7.19 -5.89 25.14
CA TYR A 19 7.71 -6.21 23.80
C TYR A 19 7.35 -5.16 22.73
N ILE A 20 6.32 -4.33 22.95
CA ILE A 20 6.11 -3.11 22.17
C ILE A 20 6.83 -1.96 22.85
N SER A 21 7.69 -1.22 22.14
CA SER A 21 8.36 -0.08 22.77
C SER A 21 7.33 0.94 23.29
N SER A 22 7.59 1.56 24.45
CA SER A 22 6.68 2.53 25.07
C SER A 22 6.30 3.65 24.09
N ALA A 23 7.25 4.08 23.26
CA ALA A 23 7.01 5.07 22.20
C ALA A 23 5.98 4.60 21.14
N ARG A 24 5.95 3.31 20.81
CA ARG A 24 4.97 2.73 19.86
C ARG A 24 3.60 2.51 20.50
N PHE A 25 3.53 2.29 21.81
CA PHE A 25 2.28 2.09 22.53
C PHE A 25 1.62 3.41 23.00
N ALA A 26 2.42 4.46 23.23
CA ALA A 26 1.95 5.77 23.67
C ALA A 26 0.76 6.35 22.87
N PRO A 27 0.68 6.24 21.53
CA PRO A 27 -0.48 6.73 20.77
C PRO A 27 -1.81 6.03 21.08
N TYR A 28 -1.75 4.79 21.60
CA TYR A 28 -2.91 4.01 22.03
C TYR A 28 -3.29 4.39 23.46
N LEU A 29 -2.32 4.42 24.39
CA LEU A 29 -2.51 4.88 25.77
C LEU A 29 -3.13 6.29 25.82
N GLY A 30 -2.59 7.22 25.02
CA GLY A 30 -3.13 8.59 24.94
C GLY A 30 -4.59 8.65 24.47
N ARG A 31 -5.00 7.73 23.57
CA ARG A 31 -6.40 7.62 23.13
C ARG A 31 -7.29 6.84 24.10
N ALA A 32 -6.68 6.07 24.99
CA ALA A 32 -7.35 5.30 26.02
C ALA A 32 -7.39 6.03 27.38
N ALA A 33 -6.96 7.30 27.45
CA ALA A 33 -6.86 8.06 28.69
C ALA A 33 -6.00 7.37 29.76
N GLY A 34 -4.94 6.66 29.35
CA GLY A 34 -4.03 5.94 30.24
C GLY A 34 -4.48 4.54 30.65
N ASP A 35 -5.67 4.10 30.24
CA ASP A 35 -6.16 2.73 30.49
C ASP A 35 -5.42 1.72 29.58
N ALA A 36 -4.57 0.89 30.19
CA ALA A 36 -3.71 -0.07 29.48
C ALA A 36 -4.51 -1.16 28.74
N ASP A 37 -5.57 -1.67 29.35
CA ASP A 37 -6.41 -2.71 28.73
C ASP A 37 -7.13 -2.17 27.49
N ARG A 38 -7.69 -0.95 27.58
CA ARG A 38 -8.30 -0.26 26.43
C ARG A 38 -7.28 0.07 25.35
N ALA A 39 -6.09 0.50 25.73
CA ALA A 39 -5.01 0.77 24.79
C ALA A 39 -4.61 -0.50 24.04
N PHE A 40 -4.56 -1.64 24.73
CA PHE A 40 -4.27 -2.94 24.15
C PHE A 40 -5.39 -3.42 23.21
N GLU A 41 -6.67 -3.24 23.57
CA GLU A 41 -7.79 -3.52 22.66
C GLU A 41 -7.73 -2.67 21.38
N LEU A 42 -7.44 -1.38 21.51
CA LEU A 42 -7.27 -0.47 20.38
C LEU A 42 -6.06 -0.85 19.51
N TYR A 43 -4.97 -1.30 20.13
CA TYR A 43 -3.81 -1.83 19.43
C TYR A 43 -4.16 -3.08 18.61
N GLN A 44 -4.83 -4.07 19.20
CA GLN A 44 -5.25 -5.28 18.51
C GLN A 44 -6.20 -4.97 17.35
N TRP A 45 -7.16 -4.06 17.56
CA TRP A 45 -8.01 -3.55 16.49
C TRP A 45 -7.20 -2.90 15.36
N ASN A 46 -6.23 -2.04 15.69
CA ASN A 46 -5.38 -1.39 14.70
C ASN A 46 -4.56 -2.41 13.90
N SER A 47 -4.01 -3.44 14.55
CA SER A 47 -3.26 -4.51 13.88
C SER A 47 -4.15 -5.25 12.87
N ARG A 48 -5.39 -5.61 13.26
CA ARG A 48 -6.37 -6.20 12.33
C ARG A 48 -6.70 -5.28 11.16
N LEU A 49 -6.95 -4.00 11.43
CA LEU A 49 -7.20 -2.99 10.39
C LEU A 49 -6.00 -2.84 9.44
N THR A 50 -4.78 -2.89 9.98
CA THR A 50 -3.53 -2.78 9.21
C THR A 50 -3.36 -3.97 8.27
N GLY A 51 -3.62 -5.20 8.74
CA GLY A 51 -3.62 -6.41 7.90
C GLY A 51 -4.65 -6.34 6.77
N ALA A 52 -5.91 -6.00 7.09
CA ALA A 52 -6.96 -5.84 6.08
C ALA A 52 -6.66 -4.71 5.07
N THR A 53 -6.04 -3.61 5.52
CA THR A 53 -5.62 -2.53 4.63
C THR A 53 -4.47 -2.97 3.72
N HIS A 54 -3.55 -3.81 4.22
CA HIS A 54 -2.46 -4.38 3.43
C HIS A 54 -2.99 -5.29 2.32
N GLU A 55 -3.92 -6.17 2.64
CA GLU A 55 -4.63 -7.03 1.68
C GLU A 55 -5.32 -6.19 0.60
N ALA A 56 -6.10 -5.19 1.02
CA ALA A 56 -6.80 -4.28 0.12
C ALA A 56 -5.84 -3.54 -0.85
N LEU A 57 -4.71 -3.07 -0.35
CA LEU A 57 -3.66 -2.46 -1.17
C LEU A 57 -2.99 -3.45 -2.13
N GLY A 58 -2.86 -4.72 -1.73
CA GLY A 58 -2.33 -5.79 -2.57
C GLY A 58 -3.17 -5.99 -3.84
N HIS A 59 -4.49 -6.03 -3.71
CA HIS A 59 -5.39 -6.10 -4.87
C HIS A 59 -5.22 -4.90 -5.81
N VAL A 60 -5.11 -3.69 -5.26
CA VAL A 60 -4.86 -2.48 -6.04
C VAL A 60 -3.52 -2.55 -6.77
N GLU A 61 -2.46 -2.96 -6.09
CA GLU A 61 -1.11 -3.03 -6.67
C GLU A 61 -1.03 -4.07 -7.80
N VAL A 62 -1.67 -5.23 -7.65
CA VAL A 62 -1.76 -6.24 -8.71
C VAL A 62 -2.53 -5.70 -9.91
N ALA A 63 -3.72 -5.13 -9.69
CA ALA A 63 -4.56 -4.59 -10.76
C ALA A 63 -3.87 -3.45 -11.53
N LEU A 64 -3.33 -2.47 -10.80
CA LEU A 64 -2.63 -1.32 -11.39
C LEU A 64 -1.42 -1.75 -12.23
N ARG A 65 -0.60 -2.65 -11.68
CA ARG A 65 0.57 -3.21 -12.36
C ARG A 65 0.18 -3.89 -13.66
N ASN A 66 -0.80 -4.79 -13.63
CA ASN A 66 -1.21 -5.55 -14.82
C ASN A 66 -1.84 -4.64 -15.88
N ALA A 67 -2.67 -3.67 -15.46
CA ALA A 67 -3.29 -2.72 -16.38
C ALA A 67 -2.25 -1.84 -17.09
N LEU A 68 -1.25 -1.34 -16.37
CA LEU A 68 -0.16 -0.55 -16.94
C LEU A 68 0.75 -1.41 -17.82
N ASP A 69 1.18 -2.58 -17.33
CA ASP A 69 2.05 -3.49 -18.07
C ASP A 69 1.47 -3.88 -19.42
N ALA A 70 0.19 -4.24 -19.48
CA ALA A 70 -0.49 -4.60 -20.73
C ALA A 70 -0.40 -3.48 -21.79
N ARG A 71 -0.55 -2.22 -21.39
CA ARG A 71 -0.46 -1.07 -22.30
C ARG A 71 0.98 -0.75 -22.70
N LEU A 72 1.92 -0.88 -21.77
CA LEU A 72 3.34 -0.67 -22.05
C LEU A 72 3.91 -1.74 -22.98
N ARG A 73 3.55 -3.02 -22.81
CA ARG A 73 3.93 -4.12 -23.71
C ARG A 73 3.50 -3.83 -25.15
N THR A 74 2.22 -3.48 -25.33
CA THR A 74 1.65 -3.19 -26.64
C THR A 74 2.33 -1.99 -27.29
N TRP A 75 2.48 -0.90 -26.54
CA TRP A 75 3.09 0.32 -27.05
C TRP A 75 4.58 0.15 -27.40
N ASN A 76 5.35 -0.53 -26.55
CA ASN A 76 6.80 -0.68 -26.74
C ASN A 76 7.11 -1.56 -27.96
N ALA A 77 6.36 -2.66 -28.16
CA ALA A 77 6.60 -3.62 -29.24
C ALA A 77 6.44 -3.03 -30.65
N VAL A 78 5.71 -1.92 -30.80
CA VAL A 78 5.44 -1.27 -32.09
C VAL A 78 6.28 -0.03 -32.34
N GLN A 79 7.25 0.28 -31.46
CA GLN A 79 8.12 1.44 -31.67
C GLN A 79 9.10 1.20 -32.82
N PRO A 80 9.41 2.24 -33.62
CA PRO A 80 10.37 2.13 -34.70
C PRO A 80 11.76 1.79 -34.15
N PRO A 81 12.61 1.06 -34.89
CA PRO A 81 14.00 0.82 -34.51
C PRO A 81 14.74 2.12 -34.16
N ALA A 82 15.71 2.02 -33.26
CA ALA A 82 16.60 3.13 -32.91
C ALA A 82 18.07 2.67 -33.01
N PRO A 83 18.63 2.51 -34.23
CA PRO A 83 20.02 2.10 -34.43
C PRO A 83 21.03 3.05 -33.76
N GLN A 84 20.70 4.35 -33.68
CA GLN A 84 21.49 5.36 -32.96
C GLN A 84 21.64 5.08 -31.46
N HIS A 85 20.82 4.19 -30.91
CA HIS A 85 20.87 3.72 -29.53
C HIS A 85 21.17 2.21 -29.44
N GLY A 86 21.59 1.59 -30.55
CA GLY A 86 21.88 0.16 -30.63
C GLY A 86 20.65 -0.75 -30.56
N VAL A 87 19.45 -0.23 -30.86
CA VAL A 87 18.21 -0.99 -30.80
C VAL A 87 17.71 -1.30 -32.21
N ALA A 88 17.86 -2.55 -32.64
CA ALA A 88 17.40 -3.02 -33.95
C ALA A 88 15.88 -3.24 -34.00
N SER A 89 15.26 -3.64 -32.89
CA SER A 89 13.81 -3.80 -32.75
C SER A 89 13.39 -3.67 -31.29
N TYR A 90 12.16 -3.24 -31.08
CA TYR A 90 11.54 -3.24 -29.75
C TYR A 90 10.58 -4.43 -29.63
N SER A 91 10.40 -4.93 -28.40
CA SER A 91 9.50 -6.04 -28.09
C SER A 91 8.56 -5.67 -26.95
N SER A 92 7.71 -6.62 -26.53
CA SER A 92 6.87 -6.44 -25.34
C SER A 92 7.68 -6.29 -24.04
N ASN A 93 8.97 -6.65 -24.03
CA ASN A 93 9.83 -6.61 -22.84
C ASN A 93 10.33 -5.18 -22.57
N TRP A 94 9.39 -4.27 -22.28
CA TRP A 94 9.65 -2.84 -22.13
C TRP A 94 10.57 -2.50 -20.96
N LEU A 95 10.78 -3.41 -20.00
CA LEU A 95 11.75 -3.19 -18.92
C LEU A 95 13.19 -3.34 -19.43
N GLU A 96 13.46 -4.37 -20.24
CA GLU A 96 14.79 -4.68 -20.77
C GLU A 96 15.22 -3.66 -21.82
N VAL A 97 14.35 -3.42 -22.80
CA VAL A 97 14.61 -2.48 -23.90
C VAL A 97 13.44 -1.48 -24.01
N PRO A 98 13.37 -0.47 -23.13
CA PRO A 98 12.35 0.58 -23.22
C PRO A 98 12.66 1.55 -24.35
N ALA A 99 11.66 1.84 -25.18
CA ALA A 99 11.73 2.94 -26.14
C ALA A 99 11.70 4.31 -25.47
N ALA A 100 12.15 5.35 -26.18
CA ALA A 100 11.92 6.73 -25.73
C ALA A 100 10.43 7.08 -25.88
N PRO A 101 9.80 7.78 -24.92
CA PRO A 101 10.41 8.42 -23.75
C PRO A 101 10.45 7.55 -22.47
N LEU A 102 9.89 6.34 -22.50
CA LEU A 102 9.84 5.41 -21.36
C LEU A 102 11.25 5.14 -20.77
N TYR A 103 12.27 5.03 -21.62
CA TYR A 103 13.66 4.88 -21.19
C TYR A 103 14.08 5.93 -20.15
N GLY A 104 13.75 7.20 -20.37
CA GLY A 104 14.11 8.31 -19.49
C GLY A 104 13.34 8.34 -18.17
N LEU A 105 12.15 7.72 -18.13
CA LEU A 105 11.38 7.55 -16.89
C LEU A 105 11.96 6.42 -16.04
N LEU A 106 12.39 5.33 -16.67
CA LEU A 106 12.88 4.13 -16.00
C LEU A 106 14.36 4.21 -15.62
N ASN A 107 15.14 5.04 -16.32
CA ASN A 107 16.57 5.21 -16.10
C ASN A 107 16.84 6.67 -15.71
N THR A 108 17.05 6.89 -14.41
CA THR A 108 17.25 8.24 -13.86
C THR A 108 18.67 8.43 -13.37
N VAL A 109 19.15 9.67 -13.30
CA VAL A 109 20.42 10.02 -12.66
C VAL A 109 20.10 10.77 -11.38
N ARG A 110 20.63 10.32 -10.24
CA ARG A 110 20.53 11.01 -8.95
C ARG A 110 21.89 11.00 -8.28
N HIS A 111 22.33 12.15 -7.77
CA HIS A 111 23.65 12.31 -7.14
C HIS A 111 24.80 11.75 -8.00
N GLY A 112 24.77 12.03 -9.31
CA GLY A 112 25.77 11.52 -10.27
C GLY A 112 25.69 10.02 -10.57
N ARG A 113 24.77 9.27 -9.95
CA ARG A 113 24.63 7.82 -10.15
C ARG A 113 23.43 7.49 -11.01
N ARG A 114 23.64 6.62 -12.01
CA ARG A 114 22.57 6.07 -12.84
C ARG A 114 21.79 5.01 -12.06
N HIS A 115 20.48 5.12 -12.10
CA HIS A 115 19.54 4.21 -11.50
C HIS A 115 18.65 3.62 -12.58
N SER A 116 18.79 2.33 -12.82
CA SER A 116 17.96 1.58 -13.76
C SER A 116 16.88 0.80 -13.02
N THR A 117 15.64 0.96 -13.46
CA THR A 117 14.50 0.19 -12.95
C THR A 117 14.65 -1.30 -13.29
N TYR A 118 15.11 -1.62 -14.50
CA TYR A 118 15.40 -2.99 -14.93
C TYR A 118 16.42 -3.67 -14.02
N LEU A 119 17.60 -3.07 -13.80
CA LEU A 119 18.65 -3.71 -12.99
C LEU A 119 18.18 -4.02 -11.56
N ARG A 120 17.34 -3.17 -10.98
CA ARG A 120 16.76 -3.41 -9.64
C ARG A 120 15.73 -4.55 -9.68
N ALA A 121 14.87 -4.59 -10.69
CA ALA A 121 13.87 -5.63 -10.86
C ALA A 121 14.52 -6.99 -11.14
N ALA A 122 15.50 -7.02 -12.04
CA ALA A 122 16.26 -8.21 -12.41
C ALA A 122 17.01 -8.80 -11.20
N ARG A 123 17.65 -7.95 -10.39
CA ARG A 123 18.31 -8.41 -9.16
C ARG A 123 17.33 -9.09 -8.20
N ARG A 124 16.19 -8.46 -7.92
CA ARG A 124 15.16 -9.05 -7.03
C ARG A 124 14.53 -10.31 -7.60
N ALA A 125 14.31 -10.35 -8.91
CA ALA A 125 13.80 -11.53 -9.59
C ALA A 125 14.81 -12.70 -9.52
N ALA A 126 16.12 -12.41 -9.63
CA ALA A 126 17.18 -13.40 -9.43
C ALA A 126 17.24 -13.88 -7.98
N GLU A 127 17.21 -12.97 -7.00
CA GLU A 127 17.13 -13.31 -5.56
C GLU A 127 15.90 -14.20 -5.26
N SER A 128 14.73 -13.85 -5.82
CA SER A 128 13.51 -14.65 -5.70
C SER A 128 13.63 -16.03 -6.35
N ARG A 129 14.33 -16.14 -7.48
CA ARG A 129 14.61 -17.42 -8.14
C ARG A 129 15.55 -18.28 -7.30
N GLU A 130 16.61 -17.71 -6.78
CA GLU A 130 17.62 -18.41 -5.96
C GLU A 130 17.04 -18.90 -4.63
N ALA A 131 16.04 -18.20 -4.07
CA ALA A 131 15.31 -18.64 -2.88
C ALA A 131 14.35 -19.82 -3.14
N ARG A 132 14.12 -20.22 -4.40
CA ARG A 132 13.24 -21.37 -4.72
C ARG A 132 13.99 -22.66 -4.40
N GLY A 133 13.50 -23.38 -3.38
CA GLY A 133 13.99 -24.73 -3.08
C GLY A 133 13.77 -25.71 -4.23
N SER A 134 14.45 -26.86 -4.18
CA SER A 134 14.41 -27.89 -5.23
C SER A 134 13.00 -28.40 -5.56
N GLY A 135 12.08 -28.41 -4.59
CA GLY A 135 10.67 -28.81 -4.77
C GLY A 135 9.73 -27.73 -5.34
N HIS A 136 10.22 -26.51 -5.62
CA HIS A 136 9.39 -25.46 -6.19
C HIS A 136 9.09 -25.73 -7.68
N PRO A 137 7.84 -25.59 -8.17
CA PRO A 137 7.47 -25.89 -9.57
C PRO A 137 8.26 -25.11 -10.63
N ARG A 138 8.84 -23.97 -10.24
CA ARG A 138 9.66 -23.09 -11.09
C ARG A 138 11.12 -22.97 -10.62
N SER A 139 11.68 -23.98 -9.97
CA SER A 139 13.06 -23.97 -9.43
C SER A 139 14.11 -23.75 -10.53
N SER A 140 13.93 -24.36 -11.71
CA SER A 140 14.83 -24.21 -12.87
C SER A 140 14.37 -23.19 -13.92
N ALA A 141 13.21 -22.55 -13.73
CA ALA A 141 12.64 -21.64 -14.73
C ALA A 141 13.46 -20.34 -14.83
N PRO A 142 13.73 -19.83 -16.05
CA PRO A 142 14.40 -18.55 -16.24
C PRO A 142 13.54 -17.40 -15.71
N VAL A 143 14.19 -16.26 -15.44
CA VAL A 143 13.49 -15.01 -15.12
C VAL A 143 12.79 -14.51 -16.38
N THR A 144 11.48 -14.29 -16.26
CA THR A 144 10.63 -13.76 -17.33
C THR A 144 10.31 -12.29 -17.12
N HIS A 145 9.75 -11.60 -18.13
CA HIS A 145 9.26 -10.23 -17.96
C HIS A 145 8.21 -10.12 -16.84
N ASP A 146 7.36 -11.12 -16.67
CA ASP A 146 6.37 -11.13 -15.58
C ASP A 146 7.05 -11.22 -14.20
N ASP A 147 8.15 -11.98 -14.08
CA ASP A 147 8.97 -11.99 -12.86
C ASP A 147 9.58 -10.60 -12.61
N LEU A 148 10.04 -9.89 -13.64
CA LEU A 148 10.56 -8.52 -13.51
C LEU A 148 9.48 -7.54 -13.04
N VAL A 149 8.32 -7.55 -13.70
CA VAL A 149 7.17 -6.70 -13.39
C VAL A 149 6.66 -6.96 -11.97
N ALA A 150 6.65 -8.22 -11.53
CA ALA A 150 6.30 -8.60 -10.16
C ALA A 150 7.29 -8.11 -9.10
N ASN A 151 8.54 -7.86 -9.49
CA ASN A 151 9.59 -7.36 -8.60
C ASN A 151 9.76 -5.83 -8.62
N LEU A 152 8.89 -5.12 -9.34
CA LEU A 152 8.77 -3.67 -9.25
C LEU A 152 8.14 -3.26 -7.92
N MET A 153 8.59 -2.12 -7.39
CA MET A 153 7.97 -1.51 -6.22
C MET A 153 6.78 -0.65 -6.65
N PHE A 154 5.78 -0.51 -5.77
CA PHE A 154 4.64 0.38 -6.00
C PHE A 154 5.05 1.77 -6.52
N GLY A 155 6.11 2.37 -5.95
CA GLY A 155 6.62 3.68 -6.36
C GLY A 155 7.05 3.78 -7.82
N THR A 156 7.39 2.67 -8.49
CA THR A 156 7.65 2.67 -9.94
C THR A 156 6.41 3.09 -10.72
N TRP A 157 5.22 2.60 -10.35
CA TRP A 157 3.97 2.93 -11.03
C TRP A 157 3.63 4.42 -10.90
N VAL A 158 3.88 5.01 -9.72
CA VAL A 158 3.77 6.46 -9.51
C VAL A 158 4.68 7.21 -10.48
N THR A 159 5.90 6.70 -10.73
CA THR A 159 6.88 7.44 -11.54
C THR A 159 6.49 7.58 -13.01
N LEU A 160 5.67 6.67 -13.51
CA LEU A 160 5.20 6.64 -14.89
C LEU A 160 4.05 7.63 -15.16
N LEU A 161 3.30 7.99 -14.12
CA LEU A 161 2.11 8.84 -14.23
C LEU A 161 2.49 10.33 -14.33
N PRO A 162 1.72 11.16 -15.08
CA PRO A 162 1.96 12.59 -15.12
C PRO A 162 1.83 13.27 -13.75
N ASP A 163 2.93 13.87 -13.32
CA ASP A 163 3.02 14.64 -12.08
C ASP A 163 3.26 16.11 -12.43
N SER A 164 2.30 16.98 -12.14
CA SER A 164 2.41 18.42 -12.43
C SER A 164 3.60 19.08 -11.70
N THR A 165 4.10 18.47 -10.63
CA THR A 165 5.19 18.99 -9.80
C THR A 165 6.57 18.47 -10.21
N ALA A 166 6.66 17.45 -11.08
CA ALA A 166 7.94 16.89 -11.50
C ALA A 166 8.76 17.89 -12.34
N HIS A 167 10.06 17.66 -12.54
CA HIS A 167 10.89 18.48 -13.44
C HIS A 167 10.37 18.47 -14.89
N ALA A 168 10.56 19.58 -15.62
CA ALA A 168 9.99 19.79 -16.96
C ALA A 168 10.28 18.64 -17.95
N SER A 169 11.51 18.11 -17.99
CA SER A 169 11.88 16.99 -18.86
C SER A 169 11.10 15.72 -18.52
N ARG A 170 11.00 15.40 -17.22
CA ARG A 170 10.23 14.27 -16.72
C ARG A 170 8.73 14.45 -16.97
N ARG A 171 8.17 15.63 -16.71
CA ARG A 171 6.76 15.93 -16.99
C ARG A 171 6.45 15.71 -18.46
N ARG A 172 7.31 16.19 -19.36
CA ARG A 172 7.13 16.00 -20.80
C ARG A 172 7.13 14.50 -21.17
N ALA A 173 8.09 13.73 -20.65
CA ALA A 173 8.13 12.28 -20.85
C ALA A 173 6.89 11.55 -20.30
N GLN A 174 6.44 11.91 -19.09
CA GLN A 174 5.22 11.33 -18.50
C GLN A 174 3.97 11.68 -19.31
N GLN A 175 3.83 12.93 -19.77
CA GLN A 175 2.70 13.34 -20.60
C GLN A 175 2.69 12.65 -21.95
N THR A 176 3.85 12.47 -22.59
CA THR A 176 3.96 11.68 -23.82
C THR A 176 3.54 10.22 -23.57
N MET A 177 4.02 9.59 -22.49
CA MET A 177 3.60 8.21 -22.15
C MET A 177 2.11 8.11 -21.81
N TRP A 178 1.54 9.14 -21.18
CA TRP A 178 0.11 9.22 -20.90
C TRP A 178 -0.71 9.15 -22.18
N GLN A 179 -0.41 10.03 -23.13
CA GLN A 179 -1.14 10.09 -24.39
C GLN A 179 -0.92 8.86 -25.27
N ALA A 180 0.29 8.30 -25.25
CA ALA A 180 0.66 7.21 -26.14
C ALA A 180 0.20 5.83 -25.65
N ALA A 181 0.10 5.59 -24.34
CA ALA A 181 -0.17 4.26 -23.80
C ALA A 181 -0.96 4.25 -22.48
N ILE A 182 -0.50 5.01 -21.48
CA ILE A 182 -0.92 4.82 -20.08
C ILE A 182 -2.40 5.16 -19.87
N ARG A 183 -2.95 6.16 -20.57
CA ARG A 183 -4.37 6.52 -20.44
C ARG A 183 -5.32 5.36 -20.76
N HIS A 184 -4.89 4.41 -21.59
CA HIS A 184 -5.66 3.22 -21.96
C HIS A 184 -5.69 2.14 -20.86
N ALA A 185 -4.93 2.31 -19.77
CA ALA A 185 -5.07 1.50 -18.57
C ALA A 185 -6.22 1.99 -17.68
N PHE A 186 -6.75 3.19 -17.94
CA PHE A 186 -7.81 3.82 -17.13
C PHE A 186 -9.02 4.26 -17.98
N PRO A 187 -9.62 3.38 -18.79
CA PRO A 187 -10.65 3.76 -19.76
C PRO A 187 -11.85 4.49 -19.14
N TYR A 188 -12.10 4.31 -17.84
CA TYR A 188 -13.24 4.91 -17.13
C TYR A 188 -12.88 6.17 -16.32
N HIS A 189 -11.63 6.64 -16.37
CA HIS A 189 -11.22 7.93 -15.81
C HIS A 189 -9.96 8.49 -16.50
N GLN A 190 -10.14 9.50 -17.36
CA GLN A 190 -9.07 9.97 -18.26
C GLN A 190 -8.29 11.21 -17.76
N ASP A 191 -8.59 11.74 -16.56
CA ASP A 191 -7.80 12.83 -15.98
C ASP A 191 -6.49 12.28 -15.36
N PRO A 192 -5.31 12.62 -15.91
CA PRO A 192 -4.02 12.14 -15.40
C PRO A 192 -3.69 12.65 -14.00
N GLY A 193 -4.09 13.87 -13.65
CA GLY A 193 -3.80 14.47 -12.35
C GLY A 193 -4.54 13.77 -11.23
N VAL A 194 -5.80 13.39 -11.48
CA VAL A 194 -6.61 12.62 -10.52
C VAL A 194 -6.06 11.19 -10.35
N ILE A 195 -5.70 10.51 -11.43
CA ILE A 195 -5.09 9.16 -11.35
C ILE A 195 -3.76 9.23 -10.59
N HIS A 196 -2.90 10.19 -10.92
CA HIS A 196 -1.65 10.41 -10.19
C HIS A 196 -1.91 10.69 -8.70
N PHE A 197 -2.90 11.54 -8.36
CA PHE A 197 -3.27 11.80 -6.98
C PHE A 197 -3.69 10.53 -6.24
N TRP A 198 -4.57 9.72 -6.81
CA TRP A 198 -5.02 8.46 -6.19
C TRP A 198 -3.86 7.48 -5.98
N VAL A 199 -3.07 7.22 -7.01
CA VAL A 199 -1.95 6.27 -6.94
C VAL A 199 -0.88 6.76 -5.95
N SER A 200 -0.51 8.03 -5.98
CA SER A 200 0.44 8.63 -5.02
C SER A 200 -0.09 8.62 -3.58
N ARG A 201 -1.40 8.85 -3.40
CA ARG A 201 -2.06 8.77 -2.09
C ARG A 201 -2.01 7.35 -1.53
N LEU A 202 -2.33 6.34 -2.35
CA LEU A 202 -2.31 4.94 -1.95
C LEU A 202 -0.88 4.43 -1.69
N HIS A 203 0.11 4.89 -2.46
CA HIS A 203 1.52 4.59 -2.21
C HIS A 203 1.97 5.02 -0.81
N ARG A 204 1.59 6.23 -0.37
CA ARG A 204 1.90 6.71 0.99
C ARG A 204 1.27 5.85 2.07
N LEU A 205 -0.01 5.47 1.91
CA LEU A 205 -0.67 4.56 2.84
C LEU A 205 0.02 3.19 2.86
N ARG A 206 0.40 2.65 1.69
CA ARG A 206 1.11 1.39 1.60
C ARG A 206 2.43 1.41 2.36
N ASN A 207 3.20 2.49 2.25
CA ASN A 207 4.46 2.61 3.00
C ASN A 207 4.19 2.69 4.50
N ARG A 208 3.19 3.46 4.92
CA ARG A 208 2.75 3.50 6.33
C ARG A 208 2.44 2.10 6.87
N VAL A 209 1.60 1.34 6.15
CA VAL A 209 1.20 -0.02 6.51
C VAL A 209 2.41 -0.96 6.54
N ALA A 210 3.29 -0.90 5.54
CA ALA A 210 4.49 -1.74 5.47
C ALA A 210 5.51 -1.43 6.57
N HIS A 211 5.50 -0.21 7.12
CA HIS A 211 6.33 0.19 8.27
C HIS A 211 5.64 -0.02 9.63
N HIS A 212 4.46 -0.67 9.66
CA HIS A 212 3.66 -0.88 10.87
C HIS A 212 3.35 0.41 11.63
N GLU A 213 3.22 1.53 10.92
CA GLU A 213 2.80 2.79 11.52
C GLU A 213 1.30 2.74 11.87
N PRO A 214 0.87 3.22 13.06
CA PRO A 214 -0.52 3.17 13.49
C PRO A 214 -1.51 3.86 12.54
N LEU A 215 -2.68 3.28 12.33
CA LEU A 215 -3.80 3.81 11.54
C LEU A 215 -4.91 4.46 12.39
N ILE A 216 -4.80 4.42 13.71
CA ILE A 216 -5.77 4.97 14.69
C ILE A 216 -6.16 6.44 14.51
N GLY A 217 -5.35 7.24 13.80
CA GLY A 217 -5.61 8.65 13.46
C GLY A 217 -5.76 8.90 11.96
N VAL A 218 -5.85 7.85 11.14
CA VAL A 218 -5.94 7.94 9.69
C VAL A 218 -7.38 7.68 9.25
N ASP A 219 -7.91 8.50 8.34
CA ASP A 219 -9.20 8.23 7.69
C ASP A 219 -9.03 7.13 6.64
N VAL A 220 -8.94 5.88 7.11
CA VAL A 220 -8.78 4.70 6.25
C VAL A 220 -9.98 4.52 5.31
N LEU A 221 -11.18 4.98 5.70
CA LEU A 221 -12.35 4.90 4.82
C LEU A 221 -12.20 5.78 3.58
N ALA A 222 -11.63 6.98 3.69
CA ALA A 222 -11.32 7.81 2.54
C ALA A 222 -10.27 7.16 1.60
N TYR A 223 -9.28 6.45 2.16
CA TYR A 223 -8.35 5.68 1.35
C TYR A 223 -9.03 4.48 0.68
N HIS A 224 -9.88 3.73 1.38
CA HIS A 224 -10.67 2.65 0.80
C HIS A 224 -11.54 3.15 -0.36
N ARG A 225 -12.23 4.29 -0.22
CA ARG A 225 -12.96 4.92 -1.32
C ARG A 225 -12.06 5.30 -2.49
N THR A 226 -10.82 5.71 -2.22
CA THR A 226 -9.81 5.98 -3.26
C THR A 226 -9.40 4.70 -4.00
N MET A 227 -9.23 3.57 -3.28
CA MET A 227 -8.97 2.26 -3.89
C MET A 227 -10.10 1.85 -4.83
N VAL A 228 -11.35 1.92 -4.37
CA VAL A 228 -12.54 1.62 -5.19
C VAL A 228 -12.57 2.49 -6.45
N ARG A 229 -12.35 3.80 -6.33
CA ARG A 229 -12.34 4.72 -7.49
C ARG A 229 -11.25 4.40 -8.49
N LEU A 230 -10.03 4.11 -8.02
CA LEU A 230 -8.93 3.72 -8.89
C LEU A 230 -9.20 2.39 -9.60
N LEU A 231 -9.75 1.40 -8.89
CA LEU A 231 -10.11 0.12 -9.50
C LEU A 231 -11.22 0.29 -10.54
N ARG A 232 -12.27 1.08 -10.24
CA ARG A 232 -13.31 1.40 -11.23
C ARG A 232 -12.78 2.16 -12.45
N ALA A 233 -11.73 2.97 -12.29
CA ALA A 233 -11.08 3.64 -13.41
C ALA A 233 -10.41 2.64 -14.37
N ILE A 234 -9.90 1.53 -13.85
CA ILE A 234 -9.36 0.40 -14.63
C ILE A 234 -10.52 -0.42 -15.22
N ASP A 235 -11.42 -0.89 -14.37
CA ASP A 235 -12.58 -1.71 -14.70
C ASP A 235 -13.68 -1.57 -13.61
N PRO A 236 -14.91 -1.14 -13.96
CA PRO A 236 -16.03 -1.02 -13.02
C PRO A 236 -16.32 -2.32 -12.27
N VAL A 237 -16.27 -3.47 -12.95
CA VAL A 237 -16.56 -4.79 -12.35
C VAL A 237 -15.55 -5.11 -11.26
N LEU A 238 -14.28 -4.80 -11.50
CA LEU A 238 -13.20 -4.97 -10.52
C LEU A 238 -13.42 -4.09 -9.28
N GLY A 239 -13.84 -2.84 -9.49
CA GLY A 239 -14.14 -1.93 -8.39
C GLY A 239 -15.37 -2.35 -7.57
N ASP A 240 -16.39 -2.90 -8.21
CA ASP A 240 -17.61 -3.39 -7.56
C ASP A 240 -17.33 -4.65 -6.73
N TRP A 241 -16.62 -5.62 -7.31
CA TRP A 241 -16.16 -6.80 -6.58
C TRP A 241 -15.34 -6.40 -5.35
N PHE A 242 -14.34 -5.53 -5.53
CA PHE A 242 -13.48 -5.10 -4.42
C PHE A 242 -14.26 -4.39 -3.31
N SER A 243 -15.22 -3.53 -3.67
CA SER A 243 -16.04 -2.81 -2.69
C SER A 243 -16.90 -3.75 -1.85
N GLY A 244 -17.35 -4.88 -2.42
CA GLY A 244 -18.12 -5.90 -1.69
C GLY A 244 -17.23 -6.86 -0.88
N ALA A 245 -16.04 -7.19 -1.40
CA ALA A 245 -15.14 -8.15 -0.78
C ALA A 245 -14.28 -7.58 0.36
N SER A 246 -13.99 -6.26 0.36
CA SER A 246 -13.05 -5.70 1.33
C SER A 246 -13.58 -5.72 2.78
N PRO A 247 -12.82 -6.27 3.75
CA PRO A 247 -13.22 -6.28 5.16
C PRO A 247 -13.01 -4.92 5.86
N VAL A 248 -12.32 -3.97 5.22
CA VAL A 248 -11.92 -2.68 5.82
C VAL A 248 -13.11 -1.89 6.37
N PRO A 249 -14.24 -1.69 5.64
CA PRO A 249 -15.37 -0.94 6.18
C PRO A 249 -16.00 -1.60 7.41
N ALA A 250 -16.05 -2.93 7.46
CA ALA A 250 -16.58 -3.66 8.61
C ALA A 250 -15.67 -3.53 9.84
N LEU A 251 -14.36 -3.65 9.66
CA LEU A 251 -13.38 -3.46 10.74
C LEU A 251 -13.38 -2.02 11.26
N LEU A 252 -13.60 -1.02 10.42
CA LEU A 252 -13.73 0.37 10.88
C LEU A 252 -14.96 0.58 11.78
N ARG A 253 -16.06 -0.13 11.53
CA ARG A 253 -17.27 -0.10 12.38
C ARG A 253 -17.05 -0.80 13.73
N SER A 254 -16.16 -1.78 13.80
CA SER A 254 -15.84 -2.50 15.05
C SER A 254 -14.74 -1.84 15.88
N ARG A 255 -14.39 -0.57 15.60
CA ARG A 255 -13.44 0.20 16.41
C ARG A 255 -13.90 0.23 17.88
N PRO A 256 -13.04 -0.16 18.85
CA PRO A 256 -13.34 -0.03 20.26
C PRO A 256 -13.72 1.41 20.60
N ARG A 257 -14.88 1.59 21.25
CA ARG A 257 -15.35 2.90 21.70
C ARG A 257 -14.72 3.23 23.05
N PRO A 258 -14.50 4.51 23.37
CA PRO A 258 -14.32 4.92 24.75
C PRO A 258 -15.57 4.49 25.54
N ARG A 259 -15.42 3.75 26.64
CA ARG A 259 -16.55 3.48 27.53
C ARG A 259 -16.99 4.83 28.10
N ALA A 260 -18.27 5.17 27.94
CA ALA A 260 -18.85 6.33 28.61
C ALA A 260 -18.54 6.23 30.11
N GLU A 261 -18.11 7.34 30.71
CA GLU A 261 -18.00 7.42 32.16
C GLU A 261 -19.34 6.95 32.74
N ALA A 262 -19.28 5.93 33.60
CA ALA A 262 -20.39 5.64 34.48
C ALA A 262 -20.58 6.92 35.28
N THR A 263 -21.57 7.73 34.90
CA THR A 263 -22.08 8.81 35.72
C THR A 263 -22.64 8.15 36.97
N GLY A 264 -21.77 7.98 37.96
CA GLY A 264 -22.14 7.63 39.31
C GLY A 264 -22.95 8.79 39.85
N ASN A 265 -24.26 8.77 39.62
CA ASN A 265 -25.16 9.55 40.44
C ASN A 265 -25.44 8.74 41.71
N GLY A 266 -24.49 8.81 42.65
CA GLY A 266 -24.78 8.51 44.04
C GLY A 266 -25.65 9.63 44.60
N ALA A 267 -26.92 9.34 44.86
CA ALA A 267 -27.72 10.11 45.80
C ALA A 267 -27.97 9.23 47.02
N ALA A 268 -26.99 9.24 47.93
CA ALA A 268 -27.16 8.80 49.30
C ALA A 268 -26.75 9.97 50.22
N GLY A 269 -27.73 10.48 50.96
CA GLY A 269 -27.63 11.44 52.04
C GLY A 269 -29.06 11.90 52.35
N GLY A 270 -29.69 11.64 53.49
CA GLY A 270 -29.20 11.26 54.81
C GLY A 270 -29.69 12.30 55.82
N GLY A 271 -30.68 11.95 56.66
CA GLY A 271 -31.20 12.73 57.81
C GLY A 271 -32.16 13.87 57.41
N THR A 272 -33.21 14.25 58.16
CA THR A 272 -33.35 14.29 59.63
C THR A 272 -34.81 14.62 60.01
N THR A 273 -35.36 13.90 61.01
CA THR A 273 -36.21 14.35 62.15
C THR A 273 -37.48 15.20 62.03
N GLY A 274 -38.52 14.75 62.77
CA GLY A 274 -39.54 15.56 63.47
C GLY A 274 -40.86 15.72 62.72
N GLY A 275 -42.06 15.48 63.24
CA GLY A 275 -42.55 15.32 64.61
C GLY A 275 -43.95 15.95 64.67
N ARG A 276 -44.93 15.17 65.15
CA ARG A 276 -46.38 15.44 65.33
C ARG A 276 -47.29 15.33 64.10
#